data_AF-A0A1C6A7K2-F1
#
_entry.id   AF-A0A1C6A7K2-F1
#
_cell.length_a   1.000
_cell.length_b   1.000
_cell.length_c   1.000
_cell.angle_alpha   90.00
_cell.angle_beta   90.00
_cell.angle_gamma   90.00
#
_symmetry.space_group_name_H-M   'P 1'
#
loop_
_entity.id
_entity.type
_entity.pdbx_description
1 polymer ?
#
loop_
_entity_poly.entity_id
_entity_poly.type
_entity_poly.pdbx_seq_one_letter_code
_entity_poly.pdbx_strand_id
1 'polypeptide(L)'
;MKSKLQTYLQSAAILLALTLLFSLIFAALYYFTWISAETFHILNWIGGAIAYGCGGVWLGIKTKKKALFSALGMILLFCIPVFLLSGISLLSIIEMLSKALAFIACCMLMYAKTQAKA
;
A
#
# COMPACT_ATOMS: atom_id res chain seq x y z
N MET A 1 9.81 15.22 -16.89
CA MET A 1 9.33 15.25 -15.49
C MET A 1 7.87 14.83 -15.34
N LYS A 2 6.93 15.33 -16.16
CA LYS A 2 5.48 15.03 -16.07
C LYS A 2 5.12 13.52 -16.01
N SER A 3 5.72 12.70 -16.87
CA SER A 3 5.42 11.25 -16.94
C SER A 3 5.82 10.46 -15.68
N LYS A 4 6.94 10.81 -15.02
CA LYS A 4 7.36 10.10 -13.78
C LYS A 4 6.43 10.43 -12.62
N LEU A 5 6.09 11.71 -12.46
CA LEU A 5 5.17 12.18 -11.42
C LEU A 5 3.78 11.57 -11.58
N GLN A 6 3.30 11.44 -12.82
CA GLN A 6 2.03 10.78 -13.12
C GLN A 6 2.00 9.31 -12.70
N THR A 7 3.12 8.58 -12.86
CA THR A 7 3.22 7.19 -12.39
C THR A 7 3.13 7.07 -10.86
N TYR A 8 3.80 7.97 -10.13
CA TYR A 8 3.68 8.02 -8.66
C TYR A 8 2.26 8.36 -8.22
N LEU A 9 1.65 9.37 -8.85
CA LEU A 9 0.27 9.77 -8.56
C LEU A 9 -0.73 8.64 -8.81
N GLN A 10 -0.56 7.87 -9.88
CA GLN A 10 -1.42 6.73 -10.17
C GLN A 10 -1.24 5.59 -9.16
N SER A 11 0.00 5.27 -8.78
CA SER A 11 0.24 4.26 -7.74
C SER A 11 -0.32 4.69 -6.39
N ALA A 12 -0.18 5.98 -6.03
CA ALA A 12 -0.78 6.57 -4.84
C ALA A 12 -2.31 6.55 -4.88
N ALA A 13 -2.91 6.89 -6.03
CA ALA A 13 -4.36 6.85 -6.22
C ALA A 13 -4.91 5.42 -6.09
N ILE A 14 -4.23 4.42 -6.66
CA ILE A 14 -4.60 3.00 -6.51
C ILE A 14 -4.53 2.58 -5.04
N LEU A 15 -3.45 2.96 -4.36
CA LEU A 15 -3.25 2.64 -2.95
C LEU A 15 -4.36 3.24 -2.07
N LEU A 16 -4.68 4.52 -2.28
CA LEU A 16 -5.76 5.20 -1.56
C LEU A 16 -7.14 4.61 -1.89
N ALA A 17 -7.44 4.41 -3.16
CA ALA A 17 -8.74 3.88 -3.60
C ALA A 17 -8.99 2.47 -3.05
N LEU A 18 -8.01 1.58 -3.12
CA LEU A 18 -8.14 0.21 -2.60
C LEU A 18 -8.20 0.19 -1.07
N THR A 19 -7.38 1.01 -0.39
CA THR A 19 -7.42 1.09 1.07
C THR A 19 -8.77 1.59 1.56
N LEU A 20 -9.33 2.63 0.92
CA LEU A 20 -10.65 3.16 1.23
C LEU A 20 -11.75 2.14 0.90
N LEU A 21 -11.67 1.45 -0.23
CA LEU A 21 -12.64 0.45 -0.64
C LEU A 21 -12.69 -0.72 0.35
N PHE A 22 -11.54 -1.27 0.74
CA PHE A 22 -11.48 -2.34 1.75
C PHE A 22 -11.98 -1.85 3.11
N SER A 23 -11.54 -0.67 3.57
CA SER A 23 -12.05 -0.09 4.81
C SER A 23 -13.56 0.10 4.79
N LEU A 24 -14.14 0.59 3.69
CA LEU A 24 -15.58 0.80 3.56
C LEU A 24 -16.36 -0.53 3.60
N ILE A 25 -15.90 -1.54 2.86
CA ILE A 25 -16.53 -2.86 2.84
C ILE A 25 -16.51 -3.46 4.26
N PHE A 26 -15.35 -3.45 4.92
CA PHE A 26 -15.24 -4.03 6.26
C PHE A 26 -15.99 -3.21 7.31
N ALA A 27 -16.04 -1.88 7.16
CA ALA A 27 -16.82 -1.02 8.05
C ALA A 27 -18.32 -1.30 7.93
N ALA A 28 -18.82 -1.55 6.70
CA ALA A 28 -20.20 -1.96 6.50
C ALA A 28 -20.48 -3.32 7.17
N LEU A 29 -19.60 -4.32 6.98
CA LEU A 29 -19.73 -5.62 7.64
C LEU A 29 -19.75 -5.50 9.17
N TYR A 30 -18.92 -4.63 9.72
CA TYR A 30 -18.90 -4.36 11.16
C TYR A 30 -20.17 -3.63 11.63
N TYR A 31 -20.63 -2.62 10.89
CA TYR A 31 -21.84 -1.86 11.21
C TYR A 31 -23.10 -2.73 11.24
N PHE A 32 -23.23 -3.67 10.29
CA PHE A 32 -24.31 -4.66 10.27
C PHE A 32 -24.10 -5.83 11.25
N THR A 33 -23.09 -5.74 12.13
CA THR A 33 -22.72 -6.73 13.16
C THR A 33 -22.44 -8.14 12.61
N TRP A 34 -22.12 -8.26 11.32
CA TRP A 34 -21.75 -9.53 10.70
C TRP A 34 -20.36 -10.01 11.11
N ILE A 35 -19.51 -9.09 11.58
CA ILE A 35 -18.15 -9.37 12.07
C ILE A 35 -17.90 -8.63 13.39
N SER A 36 -17.00 -9.15 14.22
CA SER A 36 -16.56 -8.49 15.45
C SER A 36 -15.58 -7.35 15.16
N ALA A 37 -15.33 -6.50 16.17
CA ALA A 37 -14.33 -5.43 16.08
C ALA A 37 -12.92 -5.98 15.80
N GLU A 38 -12.54 -7.08 16.45
CA GLU A 38 -11.25 -7.73 16.20
C GLU A 38 -11.12 -8.24 14.76
N THR A 39 -12.18 -8.87 14.25
CA THR A 39 -12.23 -9.33 12.85
C THR A 39 -12.15 -8.15 11.87
N PHE A 40 -12.81 -7.03 12.16
CA PHE A 40 -12.71 -5.81 11.37
C PHE A 40 -11.26 -5.30 11.28
N HIS A 41 -10.55 -5.20 12.42
CA HIS A 41 -9.17 -4.73 12.43
C HIS A 41 -8.23 -5.65 11.65
N ILE A 42 -8.37 -6.98 11.81
CA ILE A 42 -7.56 -7.96 11.09
C ILE A 42 -7.82 -7.89 9.58
N LEU A 43 -9.09 -7.86 9.17
CA LEU A 43 -9.45 -7.75 7.75
C LEU A 43 -8.95 -6.46 7.14
N ASN A 44 -9.07 -5.33 7.86
CA ASN A 44 -8.60 -4.04 7.37
C ASN A 44 -7.07 -3.97 7.30
N TRP A 45 -6.37 -4.65 8.21
CA TRP A 45 -4.92 -4.83 8.11
C TRP A 45 -4.53 -5.62 6.86
N ILE A 46 -5.16 -6.78 6.63
CA ILE A 46 -4.91 -7.63 5.44
C ILE A 46 -5.26 -6.87 4.15
N GLY A 47 -6.42 -6.21 4.11
CA GLY A 47 -6.85 -5.40 2.98
C GLY A 47 -5.87 -4.26 2.68
N GLY A 48 -5.34 -3.61 3.73
CA GLY A 48 -4.26 -2.64 3.61
C GLY A 48 -2.99 -3.24 2.99
N ALA A 49 -2.56 -4.43 3.41
CA ALA A 49 -1.39 -5.10 2.82
C ALA A 49 -1.60 -5.42 1.33
N ILE A 50 -2.80 -5.87 0.94
CA ILE A 50 -3.16 -6.13 -0.46
C ILE A 50 -3.16 -4.82 -1.27
N ALA A 51 -3.75 -3.74 -0.75
CA ALA A 51 -3.76 -2.44 -1.42
C ALA A 51 -2.34 -1.90 -1.67
N TYR A 52 -1.45 -2.06 -0.67
CA TYR A 52 -0.03 -1.72 -0.79
C TYR A 52 0.69 -2.61 -1.82
N GLY A 53 0.39 -3.90 -1.84
CA GLY A 53 0.88 -4.81 -2.87
C GLY A 53 0.49 -4.35 -4.28
N CYS A 54 -0.79 -4.04 -4.52
CA CYS A 54 -1.29 -3.54 -5.81
C CYS A 54 -0.64 -2.22 -6.23
N GLY A 55 -0.50 -1.28 -5.29
CA GLY A 55 0.22 -0.02 -5.52
C GLY A 55 1.68 -0.25 -5.92
N GLY A 56 2.34 -1.20 -5.25
CA GLY A 56 3.71 -1.65 -5.55
C GLY A 56 3.82 -2.27 -6.93
N VAL A 57 2.92 -3.19 -7.30
CA VAL A 57 2.85 -3.79 -8.65
C VAL A 57 2.79 -2.72 -9.73
N TRP A 58 1.88 -1.75 -9.58
CA TRP A 58 1.69 -0.70 -10.57
C TRP A 58 2.93 0.19 -10.73
N LEU A 59 3.59 0.52 -9.60
CA LEU A 59 4.84 1.26 -9.62
C LEU A 59 5.95 0.45 -10.29
N GLY A 60 6.06 -0.85 -10.00
CA GLY A 60 7.06 -1.75 -10.56
C GLY A 60 6.97 -1.87 -12.09
N ILE A 61 5.76 -1.99 -12.64
CA ILE A 61 5.53 -2.07 -14.10
C ILE A 61 5.99 -0.79 -14.81
N LYS A 62 5.71 0.38 -14.23
CA LYS A 62 5.96 1.67 -14.89
C LYS A 62 7.34 2.25 -14.60
N THR A 63 8.10 1.68 -13.67
CA THR A 63 9.42 2.19 -13.29
C THR A 63 10.51 1.63 -14.21
N LYS A 64 11.30 2.51 -14.81
CA LYS A 64 12.37 2.13 -15.75
C LYS A 64 13.77 1.98 -15.13
N LYS A 65 14.06 2.69 -14.03
CA LYS A 65 15.35 2.64 -13.30
C LYS A 65 15.14 2.97 -11.82
N LYS A 66 15.98 2.41 -10.94
CA LYS A 66 16.01 2.69 -9.49
C LYS A 66 14.67 2.45 -8.77
N ALA A 67 13.99 1.34 -9.09
CA ALA A 67 12.68 0.98 -8.53
C ALA A 67 12.65 0.94 -6.99
N LEU A 68 13.74 0.48 -6.36
CA LEU A 68 13.84 0.47 -4.90
C LEU A 68 13.79 1.88 -4.29
N PHE A 69 14.51 2.85 -4.86
CA PHE A 69 14.47 4.24 -4.38
C PHE A 69 13.09 4.89 -4.62
N SER A 70 12.44 4.55 -5.74
CA SER A 70 11.07 4.98 -6.01
C SER A 70 10.06 4.40 -5.02
N ALA A 71 10.22 3.13 -4.65
CA ALA A 71 9.36 2.48 -3.66
C ALA A 71 9.59 3.06 -2.26
N LEU A 72 10.85 3.26 -1.85
CA LEU A 72 11.19 3.88 -0.57
C LEU A 72 10.64 5.30 -0.46
N GLY A 73 10.77 6.11 -1.52
CA GLY A 73 10.21 7.47 -1.54
C GLY A 73 8.69 7.50 -1.38
N MET A 74 7.98 6.58 -2.04
CA MET A 74 6.53 6.44 -1.88
C MET A 74 6.15 6.01 -0.45
N ILE A 75 6.84 5.02 0.10
CA ILE A 75 6.58 4.54 1.47
C ILE A 75 6.79 5.66 2.48
N LEU A 76 7.86 6.45 2.34
CA LEU A 76 8.10 7.59 3.23
C LEU A 76 6.93 8.57 3.24
N LEU A 77 6.37 8.88 2.06
CA LEU A 77 5.26 9.80 1.90
C LEU A 77 3.97 9.29 2.58
N PHE A 78 3.76 7.97 2.64
CA PHE A 78 2.62 7.37 3.31
C PHE A 78 2.86 7.04 4.79
N CYS A 79 4.11 6.83 5.21
CA CYS A 79 4.46 6.59 6.62
C CYS A 79 4.21 7.83 7.48
N ILE A 80 4.63 9.01 7.03
CA ILE A 80 4.56 10.24 7.83
C ILE A 80 3.12 10.58 8.27
N PRO A 81 2.11 10.60 7.36
CA PRO A 81 0.73 10.90 7.75
C PRO A 81 0.13 9.84 8.68
N VAL A 82 0.46 8.56 8.47
CA VAL A 82 -0.11 7.47 9.26
C VAL A 82 0.42 7.48 10.69
N PHE A 83 1.71 7.75 10.90
CA PHE A 83 2.27 7.90 12.24
C PHE A 83 1.74 9.14 12.97
N LEU A 84 1.46 10.24 12.25
CA LEU A 84 0.80 11.42 12.81
C LEU A 84 -0.64 11.14 13.26
N LEU A 85 -1.39 10.32 12.51
CA LEU A 85 -2.80 10.04 12.77
C LEU A 85 -3.04 8.89 13.78
N SER A 86 -2.22 7.85 13.75
CA SER A 86 -2.42 6.62 14.54
C SER A 86 -1.59 6.57 15.81
N GLY A 87 -0.72 7.56 16.04
CA GLY A 87 0.28 7.55 17.10
C GLY A 87 1.38 6.49 16.89
N ILE A 88 2.46 6.62 17.66
CA ILE A 88 3.60 5.70 17.61
C ILE A 88 3.36 4.59 18.64
N SER A 89 2.67 3.53 18.22
CA SER A 89 2.53 2.29 19.00
C SER A 89 3.31 1.15 18.33
N LEU A 90 3.74 0.15 19.11
CA LEU A 90 4.44 -1.02 18.58
C LEU A 90 3.59 -1.72 17.50
N LEU A 91 2.28 -1.84 17.73
CA LEU A 91 1.35 -2.46 16.80
C LEU A 91 1.25 -1.65 15.50
N SER A 92 1.10 -0.32 15.60
CA SER A 92 1.06 0.58 14.45
C SER A 92 2.33 0.47 13.60
N ILE A 93 3.50 0.35 14.25
CA ILE A 93 4.78 0.16 13.54
C ILE A 93 4.79 -1.17 12.79
N ILE A 94 4.40 -2.27 13.42
CA ILE A 94 4.38 -3.61 12.82
C ILE A 94 3.42 -3.64 11.61
N GLU A 95 2.22 -3.10 11.76
CA GLU A 95 1.26 -3.01 10.67
C GLU A 95 1.81 -2.19 9.50
N MET A 96 2.43 -1.05 9.78
CA MET A 96 3.03 -0.21 8.74
C MET A 96 4.18 -0.91 8.02
N LEU A 97 5.04 -1.60 8.79
CA LEU A 97 6.18 -2.34 8.26
C LEU A 97 5.72 -3.47 7.34
N SER A 98 4.68 -4.21 7.73
CA SER A 98 4.13 -5.31 6.92
C SER A 98 3.58 -4.80 5.57
N LYS A 99 2.84 -3.69 5.58
CA LYS A 99 2.29 -3.03 4.38
C LYS A 99 3.43 -2.49 3.50
N ALA A 100 4.44 -1.87 4.11
CA ALA A 100 5.62 -1.37 3.41
C ALA A 100 6.42 -2.50 2.74
N LEU A 101 6.64 -3.62 3.45
CA LEU A 101 7.31 -4.80 2.90
C LEU A 101 6.52 -5.38 1.72
N ALA A 102 5.19 -5.49 1.83
CA ALA A 102 4.34 -5.95 0.74
C ALA A 102 4.47 -5.06 -0.51
N PHE A 103 4.50 -3.74 -0.32
CA PHE A 103 4.71 -2.77 -1.40
C PHE A 103 6.07 -2.95 -2.08
N ILE A 104 7.16 -3.03 -1.30
CA ILE A 104 8.52 -3.20 -1.83
C ILE A 104 8.65 -4.52 -2.58
N ALA A 105 8.21 -5.61 -1.96
CA ALA A 105 8.29 -6.95 -2.54
C ALA A 105 7.53 -7.01 -3.88
N CYS A 106 6.29 -6.55 -3.93
CA CYS A 106 5.49 -6.54 -5.15
C CYS A 106 6.08 -5.62 -6.23
N CYS A 107 6.58 -4.45 -5.84
CA CYS A 107 7.24 -3.53 -6.76
C CYS A 107 8.49 -4.14 -7.39
N MET A 108 9.35 -4.75 -6.58
CA MET A 108 10.60 -5.36 -7.05
C MET A 108 10.36 -6.60 -7.91
N LEU A 109 9.41 -7.47 -7.52
CA LEU A 109 9.02 -8.65 -8.31
C LEU A 109 8.52 -8.24 -9.71
N MET A 110 7.65 -7.24 -9.77
CA MET A 110 7.09 -6.78 -11.04
C MET A 110 8.08 -5.98 -11.87
N TYR A 111 8.95 -5.20 -11.23
CA TYR A 111 10.06 -4.56 -11.92
C TYR A 111 10.99 -5.59 -12.56
N ALA A 112 11.42 -6.62 -11.80
CA ALA A 112 12.27 -7.69 -12.31
C ALA A 112 11.62 -8.43 -13.50
N LYS A 113 10.33 -8.77 -13.40
CA LYS A 113 9.57 -9.35 -14.50
C LYS A 113 9.47 -8.46 -15.73
N THR A 114 9.34 -7.14 -15.54
CA THR A 114 9.18 -6.19 -16.64
C THR A 114 10.52 -5.95 -17.36
N GLN A 115 11.63 -5.92 -16.62
CA GLN A 115 12.97 -5.83 -17.20
C GLN A 115 13.41 -7.10 -17.91
N ALA A 116 13.00 -8.29 -17.44
CA ALA A 116 13.29 -9.56 -18.11
C ALA A 116 12.55 -9.75 -19.46
N LYS A 117 11.53 -8.94 -19.73
CA LYS A 117 10.76 -8.96 -20.99
C LYS A 117 11.14 -7.84 -21.97
N ALA A 118 11.97 -6.89 -21.55
CA ALA A 118 12.37 -5.72 -22.34
C ALA A 118 13.73 -5.95 -23.00
#